data_AF-A0A1C0BXS0-F1
#
_entry.id   AF-A0A1C0BXS0-F1
#
_cell.length_a   1.000
_cell.length_b   1.000
_cell.length_c   1.000
_cell.angle_alpha   90.00
_cell.angle_beta   90.00
_cell.angle_gamma   90.00
#
_symmetry.space_group_name_H-M   'P 1'
#
loop_
_entity.id
_entity.type
_entity.pdbx_description
1 polymer ?
#
loop_
_entity_poly.entity_id
_entity_poly.type
_entity_poly.pdbx_seq_one_letter_code
_entity_poly.pdbx_strand_id
1 'polypeptide(L)'
;MSKNFVNPTKVITGPNTRWSYANVWEAKSINGGAPKFSVSLIIPKSDTKTIEKIKAAIQAAYEEGESKLKGNGKTVPALSVLKTPLRDGDLERPDDEAYANAFFVNANSGTAPGIVDADRQPILDHSEVYSGVYGRASINFYAFNSNGNKGIACGLNNLQKMRDGEPLGGKTRAEDDFADDDEDFLD
;
A
#
# COMPACT_ATOMS: atom_id res chain seq x y z
N MET A 1 1.40 31.35 14.18
CA MET A 1 2.07 30.13 13.69
C MET A 1 1.26 28.93 14.16
N SER A 2 0.51 28.28 13.28
CA SER A 2 -0.16 27.02 13.62
C SER A 2 0.92 25.98 13.94
N LYS A 3 0.90 25.40 15.14
CA LYS A 3 1.63 24.15 15.39
C LYS A 3 1.11 23.16 14.34
N ASN A 4 1.95 22.80 13.37
CA ASN A 4 1.64 21.68 12.47
C ASN A 4 1.48 20.46 13.36
N PHE A 5 0.23 20.09 13.66
CA PHE A 5 -0.07 18.89 14.40
C PHE A 5 0.41 17.71 13.55
N VAL A 6 1.51 17.10 13.95
CA VAL A 6 2.03 15.89 13.31
C VAL A 6 1.16 14.76 13.83
N ASN A 7 0.29 14.21 12.97
CA ASN A 7 -0.41 12.97 13.29
C ASN A 7 0.61 11.83 13.34
N PRO A 8 0.91 11.25 14.51
CA PRO A 8 1.99 10.29 14.67
C PRO A 8 1.71 8.95 13.99
N THR A 9 0.44 8.64 13.67
CA THR A 9 0.05 7.40 13.00
C THR A 9 -0.09 7.54 11.48
N LYS A 10 0.07 8.75 10.94
CA LYS A 10 -0.01 9.01 9.49
C LYS A 10 1.38 9.04 8.86
N VAL A 11 1.53 8.32 7.74
CA VAL A 11 2.77 8.30 6.95
C VAL A 11 2.46 8.61 5.50
N ILE A 12 3.37 9.35 4.85
CA ILE A 12 3.43 9.48 3.39
C ILE A 12 4.71 8.75 2.95
N THR A 13 4.57 7.76 2.08
CA THR A 13 5.70 6.97 1.58
C THR A 13 6.59 7.77 0.62
N GLY A 14 7.79 7.23 0.34
CA GLY A 14 8.69 7.78 -0.67
C GLY A 14 8.12 7.71 -2.09
N PRO A 15 8.64 8.54 -3.02
CA PRO A 15 8.17 8.55 -4.42
C PRO A 15 8.49 7.27 -5.19
N ASN A 16 9.43 6.45 -4.68
CA ASN A 16 9.84 5.18 -5.27
C ASN A 16 9.09 3.97 -4.70
N THR A 17 8.01 4.17 -3.95
CA THR A 17 7.14 3.06 -3.54
C THR A 17 6.42 2.52 -4.77
N ARG A 18 6.62 1.23 -5.07
CA ARG A 18 5.97 0.54 -6.19
C ARG A 18 4.61 0.03 -5.73
N TRP A 19 3.59 0.18 -6.56
CA TRP A 19 2.23 -0.23 -6.22
C TRP A 19 1.93 -1.58 -6.88
N SER A 20 1.54 -2.57 -6.08
CA SER A 20 1.10 -3.88 -6.54
C SER A 20 -0.34 -4.13 -6.11
N TYR A 21 -1.07 -4.95 -6.87
CA TYR A 21 -2.50 -5.24 -6.66
C TYR A 21 -3.32 -3.96 -6.44
N ALA A 22 -3.14 -2.97 -7.30
CA ALA A 22 -3.77 -1.65 -7.21
C ALA A 22 -5.28 -1.73 -7.56
N ASN A 23 -6.11 -2.03 -6.56
CA ASN A 23 -7.57 -2.00 -6.64
C ASN A 23 -8.07 -0.64 -6.14
N VAL A 24 -7.68 0.42 -6.84
CA VAL A 24 -7.83 1.82 -6.36
C VAL A 24 -8.99 2.55 -7.05
N TRP A 25 -9.40 2.07 -8.23
CA TRP A 25 -10.55 2.57 -8.98
C TRP A 25 -11.84 1.81 -8.65
N GLU A 26 -11.72 0.52 -8.37
CA GLU A 26 -12.84 -0.35 -8.02
C GLU A 26 -12.53 -1.15 -6.76
N ALA A 27 -13.45 -1.11 -5.81
CA ALA A 27 -13.35 -1.90 -4.60
C ALA A 27 -13.51 -3.39 -4.93
N LYS A 28 -12.60 -4.23 -4.41
CA LYS A 28 -12.67 -5.69 -4.60
C LYS A 28 -12.85 -6.41 -3.28
N SER A 29 -13.63 -7.49 -3.31
CA SER A 29 -13.69 -8.45 -2.21
C SER A 29 -12.42 -9.30 -2.22
N ILE A 30 -11.70 -9.31 -1.10
CA ILE A 30 -10.53 -10.17 -0.91
C ILE A 30 -10.95 -11.25 0.09
N ASN A 31 -10.82 -12.52 -0.28
CA ASN A 31 -11.18 -13.69 0.55
C ASN A 31 -12.62 -13.67 1.08
N GLY A 32 -13.58 -13.19 0.29
CA GLY A 32 -15.00 -13.13 0.68
C GLY A 32 -15.35 -12.02 1.68
N GLY A 33 -14.42 -11.10 1.96
CA GLY A 33 -14.67 -9.92 2.81
C GLY A 33 -15.49 -8.83 2.10
N ALA A 34 -15.88 -7.80 2.85
CA ALA A 34 -16.52 -6.61 2.26
C ALA A 34 -15.61 -5.99 1.18
N PRO A 35 -16.16 -5.57 0.03
CA PRO A 35 -15.38 -4.91 -1.02
C PRO A 35 -14.65 -3.69 -0.47
N LYS A 36 -13.35 -3.59 -0.78
CA LYS A 36 -12.51 -2.47 -0.37
C LYS A 36 -11.59 -2.02 -1.48
N PHE A 37 -11.29 -0.73 -1.48
CA PHE A 37 -10.16 -0.19 -2.21
C PHE A 37 -8.89 -0.65 -1.52
N SER A 38 -7.89 -1.07 -2.28
CA SER A 38 -6.66 -1.62 -1.71
C SER A 38 -5.46 -1.48 -2.63
N VAL A 39 -4.29 -1.44 -2.01
CA VAL A 39 -3.01 -1.45 -2.70
C VAL A 39 -1.95 -2.09 -1.80
N SER A 40 -1.07 -2.89 -2.41
CA SER A 40 0.16 -3.38 -1.79
C SER A 40 1.29 -2.39 -2.11
N LEU A 41 1.79 -1.72 -1.08
CA LEU A 41 2.84 -0.72 -1.19
C LEU A 41 4.19 -1.39 -0.97
N ILE A 42 4.95 -1.57 -2.04
CA ILE A 42 6.28 -2.16 -2.03
C ILE A 42 7.30 -1.06 -1.82
N ILE A 43 8.05 -1.16 -0.72
CA ILE A 43 8.97 -0.15 -0.23
C ILE A 43 10.38 -0.75 -0.26
N PRO A 44 11.29 -0.25 -1.12
CA PRO A 44 12.66 -0.75 -1.16
C PRO A 44 13.32 -0.69 0.23
N LYS A 45 14.08 -1.73 0.60
CA LYS A 45 14.81 -1.74 1.89
C LYS A 45 15.81 -0.58 2.03
N SER A 46 16.23 -0.01 0.90
CA SER A 46 17.06 1.20 0.85
C SER A 46 16.33 2.49 1.26
N ASP A 47 14.99 2.54 1.24
CA ASP A 47 14.20 3.69 1.74
C ASP A 47 14.03 3.60 3.26
N THR A 48 15.16 3.69 3.96
CA THR A 48 15.22 3.61 5.43
C THR A 48 14.35 4.67 6.10
N LYS A 49 14.25 5.87 5.49
CA LYS A 49 13.43 6.97 5.99
C LYS A 49 11.95 6.61 6.03
N THR A 50 11.40 6.03 4.96
CA THR A 50 9.99 5.59 4.95
C THR A 50 9.78 4.43 5.92
N ILE A 51 10.72 3.48 5.97
CA ILE A 51 10.63 2.32 6.86
C ILE A 51 10.62 2.74 8.33
N GLU A 52 11.50 3.66 8.74
CA GLU A 52 11.56 4.21 10.10
C GLU A 52 10.27 4.94 10.47
N LYS A 53 9.72 5.76 9.55
CA LYS A 53 8.43 6.43 9.76
C LYS A 53 7.29 5.43 9.96
N ILE A 54 7.26 4.34 9.18
CA ILE A 54 6.25 3.29 9.34
C ILE A 54 6.40 2.59 10.68
N LYS A 55 7.63 2.22 11.08
CA LYS A 55 7.87 1.60 12.39
C LYS A 55 7.43 2.50 13.54
N ALA A 56 7.76 3.79 13.48
CA ALA A 56 7.33 4.78 14.46
C ALA A 56 5.80 4.93 14.50
N ALA A 57 5.14 4.96 13.34
CA ALA A 57 3.69 5.08 13.26
C ALA A 57 2.95 3.81 13.73
N ILE A 58 3.52 2.63 13.51
CA ILE A 58 3.02 1.37 14.09
C ILE A 58 3.11 1.41 15.62
N GLN A 59 4.23 1.89 16.16
CA GLN A 59 4.41 2.04 17.60
C GLN A 59 3.40 3.04 18.19
N ALA A 60 3.22 4.21 17.55
CA ALA A 60 2.22 5.18 17.97
C ALA A 60 0.79 4.60 17.92
N ALA A 61 0.44 3.87 16.86
CA ALA A 61 -0.87 3.24 16.71
C ALA A 61 -1.12 2.13 17.75
N TYR A 62 -0.05 1.47 18.22
CA TYR A 62 -0.10 0.51 19.31
C TYR A 62 -0.42 1.20 20.64
N GLU A 63 0.31 2.28 20.96
CA GLU A 63 0.13 3.07 22.18
C GLU A 63 -1.26 3.74 22.24
N GLU A 64 -1.69 4.38 21.15
CA GLU A 64 -3.03 4.97 21.05
C GLU A 64 -4.14 3.91 21.10
N GLY A 65 -3.81 2.68 20.67
CA GLY A 65 -4.74 1.57 20.50
C GLY A 65 -4.84 0.59 21.65
N GLU A 66 -4.11 0.79 22.75
CA GLU A 66 -3.96 -0.19 23.84
C GLU A 66 -5.30 -0.71 24.38
N SER A 67 -6.27 0.19 24.60
CA SER A 67 -7.61 -0.17 25.07
C SER A 67 -8.32 -1.15 24.12
N LYS A 68 -8.21 -0.91 22.82
CA LYS A 68 -8.80 -1.77 21.78
C LYS A 68 -8.06 -3.11 21.65
N LEU A 69 -6.74 -3.09 21.77
CA LEU A 69 -5.89 -4.30 21.72
C LEU A 69 -6.09 -5.20 22.94
N LYS A 70 -6.29 -4.61 24.11
CA LYS A 70 -6.68 -5.28 25.35
C LYS A 70 -8.02 -5.99 25.17
N GLY A 71 -9.04 -5.27 24.65
CA GLY A 71 -10.41 -5.79 24.56
C GLY A 71 -10.88 -6.27 25.94
N ASN A 72 -11.36 -7.52 26.02
CA ASN A 72 -11.81 -8.14 27.27
C ASN A 72 -10.65 -8.77 28.10
N GLY A 73 -9.40 -8.67 27.64
CA GLY A 73 -8.24 -9.21 28.33
C GLY A 73 -7.83 -8.42 29.57
N LYS A 74 -6.98 -9.02 30.42
CA LYS A 74 -6.44 -8.35 31.60
C LYS A 74 -5.28 -7.40 31.25
N THR A 75 -4.47 -7.74 30.24
CA THR A 75 -3.28 -7.00 29.82
C THR A 75 -3.28 -6.74 28.31
N VAL A 76 -2.54 -5.72 27.89
CA VAL A 76 -2.27 -5.43 26.47
C VAL A 76 -1.21 -6.44 25.98
N PRO A 77 -1.43 -7.17 24.88
CA PRO A 77 -0.40 -8.03 24.30
C PRO A 77 0.78 -7.22 23.77
N ALA A 78 2.01 -7.71 23.92
CA ALA A 78 3.19 -7.03 23.39
C ALA A 78 3.13 -6.87 21.86
N LEU A 79 3.67 -5.76 21.33
CA LEU A 79 3.69 -5.49 19.89
C LEU A 79 4.37 -6.60 19.07
N SER A 80 5.39 -7.26 19.63
CA SER A 80 6.12 -8.35 18.96
C SER A 80 5.28 -9.59 18.66
N VAL A 81 4.17 -9.81 19.37
CA VAL A 81 3.26 -10.95 19.15
C VAL A 81 2.01 -10.55 18.37
N LEU A 82 1.82 -9.25 18.13
CA LEU A 82 0.69 -8.73 17.36
C LEU A 82 1.00 -8.77 15.86
N LYS A 83 -0.06 -8.93 15.07
CA LYS A 83 0.06 -8.77 13.62
C LYS A 83 0.39 -7.32 13.29
N THR A 84 1.51 -7.10 12.61
CA THR A 84 1.90 -5.79 12.10
C THR A 84 1.76 -5.72 10.58
N PRO A 85 1.52 -4.52 10.02
CA PRO A 85 1.25 -4.36 8.60
C PRO A 85 2.52 -4.29 7.74
N LEU A 86 3.69 -4.03 8.33
CA LEU A 86 4.99 -4.05 7.65
C LEU A 86 5.49 -5.50 7.54
N ARG A 87 5.50 -6.04 6.31
CA ARG A 87 5.85 -7.42 5.98
C ARG A 87 7.15 -7.45 5.17
N ASP A 88 7.92 -8.52 5.25
CA ASP A 88 9.19 -8.67 4.52
C ASP A 88 8.96 -9.43 3.21
N GLY A 89 9.28 -8.79 2.07
CA GLY A 89 9.10 -9.36 0.74
C GLY A 89 10.02 -10.55 0.49
N ASP A 90 11.27 -10.49 0.94
CA ASP A 90 12.25 -11.57 0.74
C ASP A 90 11.84 -12.85 1.49
N LEU A 91 11.17 -12.71 2.65
CA LEU A 91 10.74 -13.84 3.46
C LEU A 91 9.38 -14.41 3.02
N GLU A 92 8.46 -13.55 2.58
CA GLU A 92 7.07 -13.96 2.33
C GLU A 92 6.71 -14.10 0.85
N ARG A 93 7.51 -13.52 -0.04
CA ARG A 93 7.34 -13.52 -1.49
C ARG A 93 8.68 -13.79 -2.19
N PRO A 94 9.39 -14.89 -1.85
CA PRO A 94 10.71 -15.16 -2.41
C PRO A 94 10.69 -15.37 -3.93
N ASP A 95 9.55 -15.81 -4.49
CA ASP A 95 9.39 -16.12 -5.91
C ASP A 95 8.86 -14.92 -6.74
N ASP A 96 8.65 -13.75 -6.12
CA ASP A 96 8.15 -12.55 -6.80
C ASP A 96 9.23 -11.47 -6.81
N GLU A 97 9.84 -11.27 -7.97
CA GLU A 97 10.93 -10.29 -8.17
C GLU A 97 10.51 -8.86 -7.80
N ALA A 98 9.22 -8.52 -7.90
CA ALA A 98 8.75 -7.19 -7.51
C ALA A 98 8.91 -6.93 -6.01
N TYR A 99 8.95 -7.98 -5.19
CA TYR A 99 9.08 -7.92 -3.72
C TYR A 99 10.51 -8.18 -3.23
N ALA A 100 11.45 -8.49 -4.12
CA ALA A 100 12.85 -8.72 -3.76
C ALA A 100 13.49 -7.44 -3.19
N ASN A 101 14.28 -7.60 -2.12
CA ASN A 101 14.93 -6.52 -1.39
C ASN A 101 13.96 -5.38 -0.98
N ALA A 102 12.72 -5.74 -0.65
CA ALA A 102 11.68 -4.80 -0.28
C ALA A 102 10.92 -5.25 0.98
N PHE A 103 10.40 -4.27 1.72
CA PHE A 103 9.27 -4.49 2.61
C PHE A 103 7.98 -4.19 1.84
N PHE A 104 6.85 -4.66 2.33
CA PHE A 104 5.56 -4.26 1.80
C PHE A 104 4.51 -4.03 2.88
N VAL A 105 3.53 -3.17 2.56
CA VAL A 105 2.39 -2.86 3.41
C VAL A 105 1.11 -2.94 2.58
N ASN A 106 0.16 -3.75 3.04
CA ASN A 106 -1.17 -3.82 2.42
C ASN A 106 -2.09 -2.78 3.06
N ALA A 107 -2.40 -1.72 2.32
CA ALA A 107 -3.30 -0.65 2.75
C ALA A 107 -4.69 -0.86 2.13
N ASN A 108 -5.75 -0.56 2.88
CA ASN A 108 -7.13 -0.63 2.38
C ASN A 108 -8.02 0.48 2.92
N SER A 109 -9.09 0.76 2.18
CA SER A 109 -10.14 1.72 2.57
C SER A 109 -11.52 1.21 2.15
N GLY A 110 -12.54 1.56 2.93
CA GLY A 110 -13.94 1.36 2.55
C GLY A 110 -14.46 2.45 1.60
N THR A 111 -13.73 3.55 1.44
CA THR A 111 -14.06 4.67 0.56
C THR A 111 -12.99 4.83 -0.52
N ALA A 112 -13.37 5.37 -1.68
CA ALA A 112 -12.44 5.62 -2.77
C ALA A 112 -11.31 6.57 -2.31
N PRO A 113 -10.04 6.25 -2.61
CA PRO A 113 -8.93 7.16 -2.32
C PRO A 113 -8.93 8.34 -3.30
N GLY A 114 -8.39 9.49 -2.87
CA GLY A 114 -8.02 10.54 -3.82
C GLY A 114 -6.76 10.11 -4.59
N ILE A 115 -6.78 10.23 -5.91
CA ILE A 115 -5.67 9.85 -6.79
C ILE A 115 -5.24 11.05 -7.63
N VAL A 116 -3.97 11.44 -7.51
CA VAL A 116 -3.42 12.62 -8.20
C VAL A 116 -2.10 12.30 -8.90
N ASP A 117 -1.72 13.15 -9.86
CA ASP A 117 -0.43 13.11 -10.54
C ASP A 117 0.69 13.80 -9.73
N ALA A 118 1.88 13.90 -10.33
CA ALA A 118 3.05 14.54 -9.72
C ALA A 118 2.80 16.02 -9.35
N ASP A 119 1.96 16.72 -10.10
CA ASP A 119 1.58 18.13 -9.91
C ASP A 119 0.39 18.32 -8.97
N ARG A 120 -0.17 17.20 -8.48
CA ARG A 120 -1.34 17.11 -7.58
C ARG A 120 -2.66 17.43 -8.28
N GLN A 121 -2.73 17.26 -9.60
CA GLN A 121 -4.00 17.29 -10.33
C GLN A 121 -4.68 15.92 -10.24
N PRO A 122 -6.02 15.87 -10.13
CA PRO A 122 -6.74 14.61 -10.18
C PRO A 122 -6.46 13.84 -11.47
N ILE A 123 -6.12 12.56 -11.34
CA ILE A 123 -6.02 11.66 -12.49
C ILE A 123 -7.43 11.21 -12.85
N LEU A 124 -7.84 11.48 -14.09
CA LEU A 124 -9.18 11.14 -14.60
C LEU A 124 -9.17 9.88 -15.46
N ASP A 125 -8.07 9.63 -16.17
CA ASP A 125 -7.89 8.40 -16.93
C ASP A 125 -7.42 7.28 -15.99
N HIS A 126 -8.24 6.25 -15.83
CA HIS A 126 -7.91 5.13 -14.98
C HIS A 126 -6.72 4.31 -15.50
N SER A 127 -6.42 4.38 -16.80
CA SER A 127 -5.29 3.68 -17.44
C SER A 127 -3.93 4.15 -16.90
N GLU A 128 -3.84 5.40 -16.44
CA GLU A 128 -2.63 6.01 -15.88
C GLU A 128 -2.16 5.33 -14.57
N VAL A 129 -3.07 4.66 -13.86
CA VAL A 129 -2.76 3.99 -12.60
C VAL A 129 -3.08 2.51 -12.68
N TYR A 130 -2.02 1.72 -12.83
CA TYR A 130 -2.03 0.27 -12.88
C TYR A 130 -1.08 -0.33 -11.84
N SER A 131 -1.16 -1.65 -11.61
CA SER A 131 -0.18 -2.34 -10.76
C SER A 131 1.18 -2.30 -11.47
N GLY A 132 2.20 -1.74 -10.83
CA GLY A 132 3.53 -1.56 -11.41
C GLY A 132 4.03 -0.12 -11.35
N VAL A 133 3.12 0.86 -11.28
CA VAL A 133 3.47 2.29 -11.16
C VAL A 133 4.23 2.58 -9.86
N TYR A 134 4.92 3.72 -9.87
CA TYR A 134 5.63 4.24 -8.70
C TYR A 134 4.99 5.54 -8.23
N GLY A 135 4.82 5.66 -6.91
CA GLY A 135 4.23 6.85 -6.35
C GLY A 135 4.17 6.88 -4.84
N ARG A 136 3.76 8.02 -4.30
CA ARG A 136 3.58 8.19 -2.86
C ARG A 136 2.19 7.74 -2.44
N ALA A 137 2.11 7.10 -1.28
CA ALA A 137 0.85 6.78 -0.65
C ALA A 137 0.74 7.45 0.71
N SER A 138 -0.38 8.14 0.94
CA SER A 138 -0.79 8.64 2.25
C SER A 138 -1.55 7.53 2.95
N ILE A 139 -0.99 7.02 4.05
CA ILE A 139 -1.50 5.88 4.81
C ILE A 139 -1.60 6.22 6.30
N ASN A 140 -2.45 5.50 7.03
CA ASN A 140 -2.65 5.67 8.46
C ASN A 140 -2.65 4.33 9.19
N PHE A 141 -1.96 4.25 10.32
CA PHE A 141 -1.89 3.03 11.14
C PHE A 141 -2.89 3.10 12.29
N TYR A 142 -3.53 1.98 12.60
CA TYR A 142 -4.50 1.93 13.70
C TYR A 142 -4.62 0.53 14.28
N ALA A 143 -4.91 0.46 15.57
CA ALA A 143 -5.22 -0.81 16.22
C ALA A 143 -6.55 -1.40 15.75
N PHE A 144 -6.57 -2.72 15.57
CA PHE A 144 -7.78 -3.49 15.32
C PHE A 144 -7.87 -4.68 16.26
N ASN A 145 -9.10 -5.08 16.53
CA ASN A 145 -9.46 -6.29 17.28
C ASN A 145 -10.80 -6.75 16.72
N SER A 146 -10.80 -7.73 15.83
CA SER A 146 -11.96 -8.16 15.06
C SER A 146 -11.78 -9.62 14.62
N ASN A 147 -12.86 -10.41 14.68
CA ASN A 147 -12.91 -11.78 14.20
C ASN A 147 -11.77 -12.66 14.76
N GLY A 148 -11.50 -12.53 16.05
CA GLY A 148 -10.41 -13.26 16.74
C GLY A 148 -8.99 -12.78 16.41
N ASN A 149 -8.82 -11.85 15.46
CA ASN A 149 -7.54 -11.26 15.11
C ASN A 149 -7.38 -9.88 15.73
N LYS A 150 -6.17 -9.57 16.20
CA LYS A 150 -5.83 -8.26 16.73
C LYS A 150 -4.41 -7.85 16.33
N GLY A 151 -4.18 -6.55 16.27
CA GLY A 151 -2.88 -6.00 15.92
C GLY A 151 -3.02 -4.61 15.33
N ILE A 152 -2.08 -4.24 14.46
CA ILE A 152 -2.06 -2.95 13.78
C ILE A 152 -2.41 -3.16 12.30
N ALA A 153 -3.36 -2.38 11.80
CA ALA A 153 -3.76 -2.36 10.40
C ALA A 153 -3.26 -1.08 9.73
N CYS A 154 -3.28 -1.08 8.39
CA CYS A 154 -2.93 0.06 7.56
C CYS A 154 -4.14 0.50 6.73
N GLY A 155 -4.60 1.74 6.96
CA GLY A 155 -5.62 2.42 6.19
C GLY A 155 -5.02 3.15 5.00
N LEU A 156 -5.70 3.09 3.85
CA LEU A 156 -5.38 3.85 2.66
C LEU A 156 -6.13 5.18 2.68
N ASN A 157 -5.42 6.29 2.47
CA ASN A 157 -6.05 7.61 2.32
C ASN A 157 -6.01 8.09 0.86
N ASN A 158 -4.84 8.51 0.38
CA ASN A 158 -4.66 9.12 -0.94
C ASN A 158 -3.41 8.58 -1.62
N LEU A 159 -3.37 8.69 -2.94
CA LEU A 159 -2.30 8.22 -3.81
C LEU A 159 -1.83 9.35 -4.72
N GLN A 160 -0.51 9.44 -4.91
CA GLN A 160 0.12 10.35 -5.84
C GLN A 160 1.02 9.56 -6.79
N LYS A 161 0.62 9.42 -8.06
CA LYS A 161 1.44 8.79 -9.10
C LYS A 161 2.65 9.69 -9.38
N MET A 162 3.84 9.12 -9.42
CA MET A 162 5.07 9.86 -9.71
C MET A 162 5.66 9.50 -11.07
N ARG A 163 5.60 8.22 -11.46
CA ARG A 163 6.08 7.73 -12.76
C ARG A 163 5.55 6.34 -13.06
N ASP A 164 5.64 5.99 -14.34
CA ASP A 164 5.40 4.65 -14.83
C ASP A 164 6.47 3.64 -14.39
N GLY A 165 6.11 2.38 -14.52
CA GLY A 165 6.95 1.22 -14.28
C GLY A 165 6.42 0.03 -15.05
N GLU A 166 7.18 -1.06 -15.06
CA GLU A 166 6.72 -2.30 -15.70
C GLU A 166 5.41 -2.78 -15.04
N PRO A 167 4.36 -3.07 -15.84
CA PRO A 167 3.12 -3.63 -15.35
C PRO A 167 3.35 -4.91 -14.51
N LEU A 168 2.61 -5.04 -13.42
CA LEU A 168 2.64 -6.19 -12.52
C LEU A 168 1.33 -6.97 -12.63
N GLY A 169 1.47 -8.29 -12.76
CA GLY A 169 0.38 -9.22 -13.04
C GLY A 169 0.29 -9.45 -14.55
N GLY A 170 0.59 -10.68 -14.97
CA GLY A 170 0.92 -11.07 -16.36
C GLY A 170 -0.18 -10.92 -17.41
N LYS A 171 -0.76 -9.74 -17.52
CA LYS A 171 -1.48 -9.27 -18.69
C LYS A 171 -0.60 -8.24 -19.37
N THR A 172 -0.22 -8.53 -20.60
CA THR A 172 0.35 -7.57 -21.56
C THR A 172 -0.61 -6.39 -21.73
N ARG A 173 -0.08 -5.21 -22.07
CA ARG A 173 -0.93 -4.06 -22.37
C ARG A 173 -1.71 -4.36 -23.64
N ALA A 174 -2.93 -3.85 -23.73
CA ALA A 174 -3.72 -4.00 -24.96
C ALA A 174 -2.95 -3.40 -26.16
N GLU A 175 -2.26 -2.29 -25.95
CA GLU A 175 -1.41 -1.66 -26.97
C GLU A 175 -0.26 -2.56 -27.41
N ASP A 176 0.30 -3.39 -26.53
CA ASP A 176 1.37 -4.35 -26.88
C ASP A 176 0.77 -5.58 -27.60
N ASP A 177 -0.46 -5.99 -27.25
CA ASP A 177 -1.18 -7.09 -27.91
C ASP A 177 -1.68 -6.72 -29.32
N PHE A 178 -1.85 -5.43 -29.60
CA PHE A 178 -2.34 -4.89 -30.87
C PHE A 178 -1.33 -3.92 -31.52
N ALA A 179 -0.08 -3.92 -31.10
CA ALA A 179 0.98 -3.26 -31.85
C ALA A 179 1.11 -4.04 -33.16
N ASP A 180 0.60 -3.44 -34.25
CA ASP A 180 0.68 -4.03 -35.58
C ASP A 180 2.14 -4.43 -35.87
N ASP A 181 2.35 -5.67 -36.31
CA ASP A 181 3.60 -6.16 -36.89
C ASP A 181 3.86 -5.40 -38.21
N ASP A 182 4.16 -4.11 -38.13
CA ASP A 182 4.73 -3.35 -39.23
C ASP A 182 6.24 -3.68 -39.29
N GLU A 183 6.56 -4.88 -39.80
CA GLU A 183 7.69 -5.13 -40.72
C GLU A 183 7.73 -6.62 -41.18
N ASP A 184 7.65 -6.80 -42.50
CA ASP A 184 8.12 -7.96 -43.28
C ASP A 184 7.31 -9.27 -43.30
N PHE A 185 6.19 -9.25 -44.05
CA PHE A 185 5.75 -10.43 -44.81
C PHE A 185 5.86 -10.20 -46.33
N LEU A 186 7.12 -10.21 -46.81
CA LEU A 186 7.63 -10.68 -48.11
C LEU A 186 6.93 -10.29 -49.45
N ASP A 187 7.72 -9.64 -50.33
CA ASP A 187 7.67 -9.57 -51.82
C ASP A 187 6.33 -9.30 -52.56
#